data_AF-A0A370X1T2-F1
#
_entry.id   AF-A0A370X1T2-F1
#
_cell.length_a   1.000
_cell.length_b   1.000
_cell.length_c   1.000
_cell.angle_alpha   90.00
_cell.angle_beta   90.00
_cell.angle_gamma   90.00
#
_symmetry.space_group_name_H-M   'P 1'
#
loop_
_entity.id
_entity.type
_entity.pdbx_description
1 polymer ?
#
loop_
_entity_poly.entity_id
_entity_poly.type
_entity_poly.pdbx_seq_one_letter_code
_entity_poly.pdbx_strand_id
1 'polypeptide(L)'
;MQSEIIEFANSIGASEPDQNDDVYRLYRSLFRERNYFRHASGLLVVKISRSKKPFWGLTEGIIDLLNKHFSYNLILLTSVTQGWVFSKAETMRYIDRREWKLDAEGLEYKIHPPLPNANMFFGPKGCLKKLDVKGAPNNA
;
A
#
# COMPACT_ATOMS: atom_id res chain seq x y z
N MET A 1 -7.61 -14.58 -1.58
CA MET A 1 -7.06 -13.21 -1.66
C MET A 1 -6.15 -12.91 -0.46
N GLN A 2 -6.65 -13.04 0.77
CA GLN A 2 -5.84 -12.80 1.97
C GLN A 2 -4.59 -13.70 2.09
N SER A 3 -4.66 -14.97 1.67
CA SER A 3 -3.50 -15.89 1.74
C SER A 3 -2.28 -15.36 0.99
N GLU A 4 -2.46 -14.80 -0.20
CA GLU A 4 -1.35 -14.28 -1.01
C GLU A 4 -0.80 -12.95 -0.51
N ILE A 5 -1.68 -12.09 0.03
CA ILE A 5 -1.24 -10.84 0.66
C ILE A 5 -0.41 -11.15 1.90
N ILE A 6 -0.83 -12.12 2.71
CA ILE A 6 -0.10 -12.59 3.90
C ILE A 6 1.20 -13.28 3.48
N GLU A 7 1.18 -14.15 2.47
CA GLU A 7 2.38 -14.79 1.93
C GLU A 7 3.40 -13.75 1.45
N PHE A 8 2.95 -12.75 0.69
CA PHE A 8 3.79 -11.64 0.27
C PHE A 8 4.35 -10.86 1.46
N ALA A 9 3.49 -10.46 2.42
CA ALA A 9 3.91 -9.70 3.59
C ALA A 9 4.99 -10.45 4.39
N ASN A 10 4.78 -11.74 4.65
CA ASN A 10 5.75 -12.59 5.32
C ASN A 10 7.07 -12.67 4.54
N SER A 11 7.02 -12.75 3.20
CA SER A 11 8.21 -12.86 2.35
C SER A 11 9.10 -11.61 2.37
N ILE A 12 8.54 -10.46 2.73
CA ILE A 12 9.28 -9.20 2.92
C ILE A 12 9.52 -8.87 4.40
N GLY A 13 9.26 -9.81 5.31
CA GLY A 13 9.45 -9.60 6.75
C GLY A 13 8.46 -8.61 7.37
N ALA A 14 7.31 -8.38 6.75
CA ALA A 14 6.22 -7.59 7.30
C ALA A 14 5.25 -8.47 8.09
N SER A 15 4.71 -7.95 9.18
CA SER A 15 3.81 -8.67 10.09
C SER A 15 2.56 -7.86 10.40
N GLU A 16 1.48 -8.51 10.85
CA GLU A 16 0.31 -7.77 11.34
C GLU A 16 0.70 -6.92 12.58
N PRO A 17 0.12 -5.74 12.78
CA PRO A 17 0.32 -4.96 14.00
C PRO A 17 -0.09 -5.75 15.25
N ASP A 18 0.59 -5.50 16.38
CA ASP A 18 0.23 -6.11 17.66
C ASP A 18 -1.20 -5.71 18.05
N GLN A 19 -1.97 -6.66 18.59
CA GLN A 19 -3.36 -6.42 18.98
C GLN A 19 -3.52 -5.37 20.08
N ASN A 20 -2.45 -5.13 20.84
CA ASN A 20 -2.37 -4.13 21.89
C ASN A 20 -1.94 -2.75 21.39
N ASP A 21 -1.58 -2.60 20.11
CA ASP A 21 -1.28 -1.30 19.50
C ASP A 21 -2.61 -0.54 19.31
N ASP A 22 -2.71 0.72 19.74
CA ASP A 22 -3.89 1.57 19.52
C ASP A 22 -4.26 1.65 18.03
N VAL A 23 -3.24 1.53 17.22
CA VAL A 23 -3.27 1.46 15.77
C VAL A 23 -4.01 0.21 15.26
N TYR A 24 -3.90 -0.93 15.95
CA TYR A 24 -4.60 -2.17 15.59
C TYR A 24 -6.12 -2.03 15.70
N ARG A 25 -6.62 -1.39 16.77
CA ARG A 25 -8.07 -1.15 16.95
C ARG A 25 -8.63 -0.25 15.85
N LEU A 26 -7.88 0.79 15.51
CA LEU A 26 -8.21 1.70 14.41
C LEU A 26 -8.20 0.99 13.05
N TYR A 27 -7.24 0.09 12.80
CA TYR A 27 -7.22 -0.66 11.56
C TYR A 27 -8.33 -1.71 11.47
N ARG A 28 -8.65 -2.42 12.56
CA ARG A 28 -9.75 -3.40 12.58
C ARG A 28 -11.11 -2.80 12.27
N SER A 29 -11.33 -1.53 12.61
CA SER A 29 -12.59 -0.84 12.31
C SER A 29 -12.70 -0.38 10.85
N LEU A 30 -11.57 -0.12 10.19
CA LEU A 30 -11.52 0.45 8.84
C LEU A 30 -11.26 -0.58 7.74
N PHE A 31 -10.40 -1.55 8.05
CA PHE A 31 -10.00 -2.59 7.13
C PHE A 31 -10.71 -3.88 7.52
N ARG A 32 -11.80 -4.18 6.80
CA ARG A 32 -12.51 -5.46 6.93
C ARG A 32 -11.61 -6.64 6.54
N GLU A 33 -10.58 -6.40 5.75
CA GLU A 33 -9.63 -7.40 5.26
C GLU A 33 -8.22 -7.17 5.80
N ARG A 34 -7.46 -8.26 5.98
CA ARG A 34 -6.06 -8.25 6.42
C ARG A 34 -5.14 -7.77 5.28
N ASN A 35 -5.02 -6.46 5.14
CA ASN A 35 -4.28 -5.83 4.05
C ASN A 35 -3.34 -4.71 4.53
N TYR A 36 -3.01 -4.71 5.82
CA TYR A 36 -2.12 -3.75 6.47
C TYR A 36 -1.10 -4.50 7.34
N PHE A 37 0.15 -4.04 7.32
CA PHE A 37 1.28 -4.71 7.98
C PHE A 37 2.28 -3.69 8.52
N ARG A 38 2.98 -4.04 9.61
CA ARG A 38 4.16 -3.33 10.09
C ARG A 38 5.40 -3.89 9.41
N HIS A 39 6.30 -3.00 9.04
CA HIS A 39 7.63 -3.30 8.51
C HIS A 39 8.63 -2.27 9.07
N ALA A 40 9.92 -2.56 8.96
CA ALA A 40 10.98 -1.63 9.40
C ALA A 40 10.88 -0.25 8.73
N SER A 41 10.37 -0.19 7.50
CA SER A 41 10.12 1.06 6.75
C SER A 41 8.80 1.77 7.09
N GLY A 42 8.08 1.31 8.13
CA GLY A 42 6.81 1.87 8.58
C GLY A 42 5.60 0.99 8.26
N LEU A 43 4.43 1.61 8.13
CA LEU A 43 3.20 0.89 7.80
C LEU A 43 3.18 0.52 6.31
N LEU A 44 2.77 -0.71 6.00
CA LEU A 44 2.50 -1.15 4.64
C LEU A 44 0.99 -1.36 4.47
N VAL A 45 0.45 -0.86 3.35
CA VAL A 45 -0.92 -1.15 2.91
C VAL A 45 -0.81 -1.91 1.60
N VAL A 46 -1.31 -3.13 1.55
CA VAL A 46 -1.10 -4.06 0.43
C VAL A 46 -2.42 -4.34 -0.26
N LYS A 47 -2.53 -4.03 -1.55
CA LYS A 47 -3.72 -4.34 -2.38
C LYS A 47 -3.30 -5.28 -3.50
N ILE A 48 -4.15 -6.24 -3.87
CA ILE A 48 -3.89 -7.18 -4.97
C ILE A 48 -5.00 -7.16 -6.02
N SER A 49 -4.62 -7.22 -7.30
CA SER A 49 -5.55 -7.28 -8.43
C SER A 49 -5.06 -8.28 -9.48
N ARG A 50 -5.87 -9.30 -9.77
CA ARG A 50 -5.49 -10.42 -10.68
C ARG A 50 -6.21 -10.37 -12.03
N SER A 51 -6.95 -9.30 -12.30
CA SER A 51 -7.64 -9.15 -13.57
C SER A 51 -6.64 -8.93 -14.70
N LYS A 52 -6.98 -9.38 -15.92
CA LYS A 52 -6.20 -9.12 -17.14
C LYS A 52 -5.91 -7.63 -17.33
N LYS A 53 -6.84 -6.78 -16.87
CA LYS A 53 -6.69 -5.34 -16.71
C LYS A 53 -6.70 -5.04 -15.21
N PRO A 54 -5.55 -5.03 -14.53
CA PRO A 54 -5.53 -4.87 -13.08
C PRO A 54 -6.05 -3.49 -12.71
N PHE A 55 -6.78 -3.43 -11.60
CA PHE A 55 -7.23 -2.19 -10.98
C PHE A 55 -7.20 -2.35 -9.46
N TRP A 56 -6.91 -1.26 -8.77
CA TRP A 56 -6.95 -1.23 -7.32
C TRP A 56 -7.85 -0.10 -6.86
N GLY A 57 -8.47 -0.35 -5.71
CA GLY A 57 -9.35 0.59 -5.07
C GLY A 57 -8.84 0.95 -3.68
N LEU A 58 -8.84 2.25 -3.40
CA LEU A 58 -8.39 2.81 -2.13
C LEU A 58 -9.37 3.88 -1.64
N THR A 59 -10.14 3.55 -0.59
CA THR A 59 -11.16 4.44 -0.04
C THR A 59 -10.55 5.73 0.50
N GLU A 60 -11.19 6.86 0.23
CA GLU A 60 -10.76 8.19 0.69
C GLU A 60 -10.60 8.24 2.21
N GLY A 61 -11.60 7.75 2.95
CA GLY A 61 -11.53 7.71 4.42
C GLY A 61 -10.35 6.91 4.97
N ILE A 62 -9.89 5.89 4.26
CA ILE A 62 -8.66 5.16 4.62
C ILE A 62 -7.44 6.04 4.40
N ILE A 63 -7.36 6.73 3.25
CA ILE A 63 -6.24 7.64 2.94
C ILE A 63 -6.15 8.78 3.94
N ASP A 64 -7.27 9.42 4.26
CA ASP A 64 -7.31 10.52 5.22
C ASP A 64 -6.77 10.11 6.59
N LEU A 65 -7.15 8.93 7.04
CA LEU A 65 -6.70 8.40 8.31
C LEU A 65 -5.22 8.02 8.30
N LEU A 66 -4.78 7.34 7.23
CA LEU A 66 -3.37 7.03 7.02
C LEU A 66 -2.52 8.30 7.01
N ASN A 67 -3.01 9.35 6.37
CA ASN A 67 -2.34 10.63 6.28
C ASN A 67 -2.23 11.36 7.62
N LYS A 68 -3.26 11.27 8.47
CA LYS A 68 -3.28 11.91 9.80
C LYS A 68 -2.31 11.26 10.79
N HIS A 69 -2.17 9.94 10.75
CA HIS A 69 -1.56 9.20 11.84
C HIS A 69 -0.27 8.46 11.48
N PHE A 70 -0.01 8.23 10.18
CA PHE A 70 1.03 7.29 9.78
C PHE A 70 1.94 7.81 8.66
N SER A 71 3.19 7.37 8.71
CA SER A 71 4.02 7.20 7.52
C SER A 71 3.77 5.80 6.98
N TYR A 72 3.44 5.70 5.69
CA TYR A 72 3.06 4.43 5.08
C TYR A 72 3.61 4.29 3.66
N ASN A 73 3.68 3.03 3.22
CA ASN A 73 3.89 2.65 1.83
C ASN A 73 2.68 1.86 1.32
N LEU A 74 2.15 2.25 0.17
CA LEU A 74 1.13 1.53 -0.57
C LEU A 74 1.79 0.56 -1.55
N ILE A 75 1.44 -0.71 -1.45
CA ILE A 75 1.91 -1.78 -2.32
C ILE A 75 0.74 -2.28 -3.17
N LEU A 76 0.88 -2.19 -4.49
CA LEU A 76 -0.12 -2.62 -5.46
C LEU A 76 0.40 -3.87 -6.18
N LEU A 77 -0.14 -5.03 -5.83
CA LEU A 77 0.25 -6.33 -6.36
C LEU A 77 -0.61 -6.73 -7.56
N THR A 78 0.02 -7.29 -8.58
CA THR A 78 -0.64 -8.13 -9.60
C THR A 78 -0.49 -9.62 -9.32
N SER A 79 0.55 -9.98 -8.57
CA SER A 79 0.83 -11.32 -8.06
C SER A 79 1.65 -11.21 -6.76
N VAL A 80 1.94 -12.34 -6.12
CA VAL A 80 2.83 -12.41 -4.94
C VAL A 80 4.24 -11.89 -5.26
N THR A 81 4.64 -11.89 -6.53
CA THR A 81 6.01 -11.55 -6.93
C THR A 81 6.11 -10.30 -7.78
N GLN A 82 5.01 -9.59 -8.04
CA GLN A 82 5.06 -8.42 -8.91
C GLN A 82 4.08 -7.35 -8.46
N GLY A 83 4.55 -6.11 -8.49
CA GLY A 83 3.71 -4.96 -8.17
C GLY A 83 4.46 -3.65 -8.22
N TRP A 84 3.88 -2.66 -7.56
CA TRP A 84 4.43 -1.31 -7.40
C TRP A 84 4.44 -0.91 -5.93
N VAL A 85 5.43 -0.12 -5.53
CA VAL A 85 5.51 0.50 -4.21
C VAL A 85 5.38 2.01 -4.37
N PHE A 86 4.53 2.64 -3.57
CA PHE A 86 4.38 4.09 -3.47
C PHE A 86 4.52 4.51 -2.01
N SER A 87 5.42 5.45 -1.74
CA SER A 87 5.44 6.15 -0.46
C SER A 87 4.19 7.02 -0.30
N LYS A 88 3.86 7.40 0.94
CA LYS A 88 2.83 8.41 1.24
C LYS A 88 2.95 9.65 0.35
N ALA A 89 4.16 10.21 0.24
CA ALA A 89 4.40 11.40 -0.57
C ALA A 89 4.08 11.18 -2.06
N GLU A 90 4.45 10.02 -2.61
CA GLU A 90 4.11 9.68 -3.99
C GLU A 90 2.60 9.47 -4.13
N THR A 91 1.97 8.69 -3.24
CA THR A 91 0.51 8.48 -3.23
C THR A 91 -0.24 9.81 -3.28
N MET A 92 0.12 10.76 -2.41
CA MET A 92 -0.49 12.07 -2.39
C MET A 92 -0.21 12.84 -3.68
N ARG A 93 1.01 12.79 -4.23
CA ARG A 93 1.31 13.41 -5.51
C ARG A 93 0.41 12.91 -6.65
N TYR A 94 0.08 11.61 -6.72
CA TYR A 94 -0.85 11.09 -7.74
C TYR A 94 -2.30 11.56 -7.50
N ILE A 95 -2.73 11.65 -6.25
CA ILE A 95 -4.05 12.16 -5.88
C ILE A 95 -4.15 13.66 -6.24
N ASP A 96 -3.17 14.46 -5.83
CA ASP A 96 -3.14 15.91 -6.04
C ASP A 96 -3.09 16.27 -7.54
N ARG A 97 -2.36 15.47 -8.33
CA ARG A 97 -2.30 15.62 -9.79
C ARG A 97 -3.53 15.08 -10.52
N ARG A 98 -4.51 14.54 -9.79
CA ARG A 98 -5.73 13.91 -10.32
C ARG A 98 -5.44 12.73 -11.26
N GLU A 99 -4.29 12.09 -11.08
CA GLU A 99 -3.92 10.86 -11.77
C GLU A 99 -4.65 9.66 -11.16
N TRP A 100 -4.88 9.69 -9.84
CA TRP A 100 -5.79 8.78 -9.15
C TRP A 100 -7.06 9.53 -8.79
N LYS A 101 -8.15 9.23 -9.49
CA LYS A 101 -9.41 9.95 -9.36
C LYS A 101 -10.31 9.27 -8.35
N LEU A 102 -10.94 10.09 -7.51
CA LEU A 102 -12.02 9.65 -6.65
C LEU A 102 -13.23 9.33 -7.51
N ASP A 103 -13.78 8.14 -7.34
CA ASP A 103 -15.05 7.75 -7.92
C ASP A 103 -16.19 8.55 -7.26
N ALA A 104 -17.00 9.22 -8.07
CA ALA A 104 -18.03 10.15 -7.62
C ALA A 104 -19.12 9.47 -6.79
N GLU A 105 -19.35 8.18 -7.01
CA GLU A 105 -20.38 7.39 -6.35
C GLU A 105 -19.81 6.48 -5.24
N GLY A 106 -18.50 6.22 -5.26
CA GLY A 106 -17.86 5.16 -4.47
C GLY A 106 -16.87 5.61 -3.39
N LEU A 107 -16.57 6.91 -3.27
CA LEU A 107 -15.57 7.46 -2.33
C LEU A 107 -14.25 6.69 -2.34
N GLU A 108 -13.85 6.22 -3.53
CA GLU A 108 -12.69 5.37 -3.72
C GLU A 108 -11.81 5.88 -4.85
N TYR A 109 -10.52 6.03 -4.58
CA TYR A 109 -9.53 6.28 -5.62
C TYR A 109 -9.35 5.02 -6.46
N LYS A 110 -9.65 5.13 -7.75
CA LYS A 110 -9.44 4.04 -8.72
C LYS A 110 -8.05 4.18 -9.33
N ILE A 111 -7.24 3.14 -9.15
CA ILE A 111 -5.87 3.10 -9.62
C ILE A 111 -5.78 2.09 -10.77
N HIS A 112 -5.37 2.58 -11.94
CA HIS A 112 -5.23 1.78 -13.15
C HIS A 112 -3.81 1.90 -13.71
N PRO A 113 -3.28 0.84 -14.34
CA PRO A 113 -2.12 0.97 -15.21
C PRO A 113 -2.40 1.87 -16.42
N PRO A 114 -1.36 2.43 -17.06
CA PRO A 114 0.06 2.23 -16.76
C PRO A 114 0.50 2.94 -15.47
N LEU A 115 1.29 2.25 -14.64
CA LEU A 115 1.92 2.81 -13.44
C LEU A 115 3.43 2.96 -13.69
N PRO A 116 4.11 3.95 -13.09
CA PRO A 116 5.51 4.18 -13.44
C PRO A 116 6.46 3.04 -13.12
N ASN A 117 7.34 2.74 -14.08
CA ASN A 117 8.36 1.70 -13.97
C ASN A 117 9.32 1.92 -12.80
N ALA A 118 9.53 3.18 -12.41
CA ALA A 118 10.34 3.54 -11.25
C ALA A 118 9.79 2.97 -9.93
N ASN A 119 8.48 2.72 -9.86
CA ASN A 119 7.80 2.17 -8.69
C ASN A 119 7.67 0.64 -8.75
N MET A 120 7.87 0.05 -9.93
CA MET A 120 7.67 -1.37 -10.17
C MET A 120 8.77 -2.23 -9.52
N PHE A 121 8.39 -3.43 -9.08
CA PHE A 121 9.33 -4.43 -8.59
C PHE A 121 8.97 -5.84 -9.08
N PHE A 122 9.98 -6.71 -9.03
CA PHE A 122 9.85 -8.15 -9.22
C PHE A 122 10.51 -8.88 -8.03
N GLY A 123 9.78 -9.81 -7.45
CA GLY A 123 10.11 -10.59 -6.26
C GLY A 123 10.14 -9.78 -4.95
N PRO A 124 10.14 -10.48 -3.80
CA PRO A 124 10.24 -9.86 -2.48
C PRO A 124 11.49 -8.97 -2.32
N LYS A 125 12.64 -9.43 -2.83
CA LYS A 125 13.90 -8.65 -2.82
C LYS A 125 13.80 -7.35 -3.62
N GLY A 126 13.06 -7.36 -4.73
CA GLY A 126 12.81 -6.15 -5.51
C GLY A 126 11.95 -5.14 -4.74
N CYS A 127 10.93 -5.63 -4.03
CA CYS A 127 10.10 -4.79 -3.17
C CYS A 127 10.91 -4.16 -2.04
N LEU A 128 11.72 -4.95 -1.32
CA LEU A 128 12.57 -4.46 -0.23
C LEU A 128 13.49 -3.32 -0.68
N LYS A 129 14.16 -3.46 -1.83
CA LYS A 129 14.98 -2.37 -2.41
C LYS A 129 14.18 -1.09 -2.63
N LYS A 130 12.90 -1.18 -3.01
CA LYS A 130 12.03 -0.01 -3.17
C LYS A 130 11.62 0.58 -1.84
N LEU A 131 11.38 -0.26 -0.82
CA LEU A 131 11.05 0.19 0.53
C LEU A 131 12.25 0.87 1.20
N ASP A 132 13.48 0.38 1.01
CA ASP A 132 14.69 0.97 1.60
C ASP A 132 15.00 2.35 1.02
N VAL A 133 14.90 2.50 -0.31
CA VAL A 133 15.09 3.80 -0.99
C VAL A 133 14.04 4.83 -0.56
N LYS A 134 12.83 4.37 -0.22
CA LYS A 134 11.70 5.25 0.13
C LYS A 134 11.48 5.43 1.63
N GLY A 135 12.05 4.55 2.44
CA GLY A 135 11.97 4.54 3.90
C GLY A 135 13.17 5.20 4.58
N ALA A 136 14.20 5.57 3.82
CA ALA A 136 15.28 6.40 4.34
C ALA A 136 14.69 7.76 4.79
N PRO A 137 14.84 8.16 6.06
CA PRO A 137 14.55 9.53 6.44
C PRO A 137 15.42 10.44 5.57
N ASN A 138 14.82 11.45 4.94
CA ASN A 138 15.58 12.53 4.33
C ASN A 138 16.48 13.12 5.41
N ASN A 139 17.76 12.76 5.40
CA ASN A 139 18.79 13.59 6.02
C ASN A 139 18.96 14.79 5.08
N ALA A 140 18.17 15.82 5.31
CA ALA A 140 18.36 17.17 4.79
C ALA A 140 17.98 18.15 5.90
#